data_AF-A0A645H353-F1
#
_entry.id   AF-A0A645H353-F1
#
_cell.length_a   1.000
_cell.length_b   1.000
_cell.length_c   1.000
_cell.angle_alpha   90.00
_cell.angle_beta   90.00
_cell.angle_gamma   90.00
#
_symmetry.space_group_name_H-M   'P 1'
#
loop_
_entity.id
_entity.type
_entity.pdbx_description
1 polymer ?
#
loop_
_entity_poly.entity_id
_entity_poly.type
_entity_poly.pdbx_seq_one_letter_code
_entity_poly.pdbx_strand_id
1 'polypeptide(L)'
;MLEDSGILHFNYLIRAIVACIPLFLVGVILAHCLYFILENEISVWTTWIILMIVVPKILSMLGRKIVAFDKIASCMPINIMSTYTYHKGSVSVFMSWNNQDVFIKCFIVGIIGTIIFYTLGLVLFKKRDIK
;
A
#
# COMPACT_ATOMS: atom_id res chain seq x y z
N MET A 1 33.19 -3.76 -17.46
CA MET A 1 31.73 -4.05 -17.44
C MET A 1 31.13 -4.18 -16.03
N LEU A 2 31.87 -3.89 -14.94
CA LEU A 2 31.39 -4.01 -13.55
C LEU A 2 31.20 -2.67 -12.82
N GLU A 3 31.66 -1.55 -13.37
CA GLU A 3 31.66 -0.26 -12.65
C GLU A 3 30.31 0.47 -12.68
N ASP A 4 29.47 0.24 -13.68
CA ASP A 4 28.15 0.91 -13.80
C ASP A 4 26.98 0.14 -13.17
N SER A 5 27.19 -1.12 -12.78
CA SER A 5 26.11 -1.92 -12.19
C SER A 5 25.72 -1.40 -10.81
N GLY A 6 26.67 -0.92 -10.00
CA GLY A 6 26.40 -0.41 -8.65
C GLY A 6 25.45 0.80 -8.64
N ILE A 7 25.70 1.78 -9.51
CA ILE A 7 24.86 2.97 -9.65
C ILE A 7 23.45 2.62 -10.11
N LEU A 8 23.31 1.67 -11.05
CA LEU A 8 22.01 1.21 -11.52
C LEU A 8 21.18 0.58 -10.40
N HIS A 9 21.77 -0.32 -9.61
CA HIS A 9 21.08 -0.96 -8.47
C HIS A 9 20.74 0.04 -7.37
N PHE A 10 21.64 1.00 -7.12
CA PHE A 10 21.39 2.09 -6.18
C PHE A 10 20.18 2.94 -6.61
N ASN A 11 20.09 3.29 -7.90
CA ASN A 11 18.94 4.03 -8.43
C ASN A 11 17.62 3.25 -8.27
N TYR A 12 17.63 1.93 -8.46
CA TYR A 12 16.46 1.10 -8.19
C TYR A 12 16.07 1.08 -6.71
N LEU A 13 17.05 1.06 -5.79
CA LEU A 13 16.80 1.13 -4.36
C LEU A 13 16.16 2.48 -3.98
N ILE A 14 16.74 3.59 -4.42
CA ILE A 14 16.21 4.93 -4.16
C ILE A 14 14.78 5.05 -4.69
N ARG A 15 14.53 4.56 -5.91
CA ARG A 15 13.18 4.58 -6.50
C ARG A 15 12.19 3.74 -5.71
N ALA A 16 12.59 2.57 -5.21
CA ALA A 16 11.76 1.74 -4.36
C ALA A 16 11.42 2.44 -3.04
N ILE A 17 12.40 3.06 -2.39
CA ILE A 17 12.19 3.84 -1.15
C ILE A 17 11.17 4.95 -1.42
N VAL A 18 11.38 5.74 -2.47
CA VAL A 18 10.49 6.85 -2.83
C VAL A 18 9.06 6.38 -3.15
N ALA A 19 8.92 5.25 -3.85
CA ALA A 19 7.60 4.67 -4.16
C ALA A 19 6.87 4.13 -2.91
N CYS A 20 7.61 3.63 -1.92
CA CYS A 20 7.05 3.04 -0.72
C CYS A 20 6.63 4.10 0.33
N ILE A 21 7.26 5.27 0.38
CA ILE A 21 6.91 6.36 1.31
C ILE A 21 5.41 6.69 1.32
N PRO A 22 4.76 7.00 0.18
CA PRO A 22 3.34 7.35 0.18
C PRO A 22 2.44 6.18 0.60
N LEU A 23 2.81 4.94 0.28
CA LEU A 23 2.07 3.75 0.71
C LEU A 23 2.23 3.47 2.21
N PHE A 24 3.42 3.71 2.75
CA PHE A 24 3.69 3.59 4.18
C PHE A 24 2.89 4.61 4.98
N LEU A 25 2.74 5.83 4.47
CA LEU A 25 1.96 6.89 5.11
C LEU A 25 0.50 6.47 5.33
N VAL A 26 -0.11 5.76 4.37
CA VAL A 26 -1.46 5.19 4.52
C VAL A 26 -1.54 4.26 5.72
N GLY A 27 -0.56 3.36 5.87
CA GLY A 27 -0.50 2.42 6.98
C GLY A 27 -0.33 3.10 8.34
N VAL A 28 0.53 4.13 8.42
CA VAL A 28 0.76 4.90 9.64
C VAL A 28 -0.49 5.68 10.05
N ILE A 29 -1.14 6.35 9.11
CA ILE A 29 -2.36 7.13 9.39
C ILE A 29 -3.49 6.20 9.82
N LEU A 30 -3.65 5.06 9.17
CA LEU A 30 -4.64 4.06 9.58
C LEU A 30 -4.38 3.57 11.01
N ALA A 31 -3.12 3.23 11.34
CA ALA A 31 -2.75 2.82 12.69
C ALA A 31 -3.07 3.90 13.71
N HIS A 32 -2.66 5.14 13.44
CA HIS A 32 -2.94 6.30 14.28
C HIS A 32 -4.45 6.46 14.49
N CYS A 33 -5.26 6.47 13.44
CA CYS A 33 -6.72 6.55 13.55
C CYS A 33 -7.31 5.42 14.40
N LEU A 34 -6.81 4.18 14.24
CA LEU A 34 -7.28 3.05 15.04
C LEU A 34 -6.92 3.20 16.53
N TYR A 35 -5.74 3.72 16.87
CA TYR A 35 -5.37 4.02 18.27
C TYR A 35 -6.28 5.09 18.91
N PHE A 36 -6.80 6.04 18.13
CA PHE A 36 -7.76 7.01 18.65
C PHE A 36 -9.16 6.42 18.85
N ILE A 37 -9.53 5.40 18.07
CA ILE A 37 -10.88 4.82 18.08
C ILE A 37 -10.98 3.66 19.07
N LEU A 38 -9.96 2.81 19.12
CA LEU A 38 -9.92 1.58 19.91
C LEU A 38 -9.01 1.79 21.12
N GLU A 39 -9.49 1.37 22.30
CA GLU A 39 -8.75 1.53 23.55
C GLU A 39 -7.74 0.40 23.78
N ASN A 40 -7.96 -0.77 23.16
CA ASN A 40 -7.14 -1.95 23.34
C ASN A 40 -6.13 -2.10 22.19
N GLU A 41 -4.83 -2.13 22.53
CA GLU A 41 -3.73 -2.32 21.59
C GLU A 41 -3.88 -3.59 20.74
N ILE A 42 -4.33 -4.71 21.33
CA ILE A 42 -4.55 -5.96 20.59
C ILE A 42 -5.62 -5.77 19.52
N SER A 43 -6.67 -5.00 19.83
CA SER A 43 -7.74 -4.68 18.88
C SER A 43 -7.24 -3.77 17.75
N VAL A 44 -6.40 -2.79 18.08
CA VAL A 44 -5.75 -1.91 17.09
C VAL A 44 -4.92 -2.74 16.10
N TRP A 45 -3.99 -3.54 16.60
CA TRP A 45 -3.09 -4.34 15.77
C TRP A 45 -3.86 -5.34 14.90
N THR A 46 -4.84 -6.02 15.49
CA THR A 46 -5.67 -7.00 14.78
C THR A 46 -6.47 -6.34 13.66
N THR A 47 -7.12 -5.20 13.94
CA THR A 47 -7.90 -4.46 12.95
C THR A 47 -7.01 -3.92 11.83
N TRP A 48 -5.82 -3.42 12.17
CA TRP A 48 -4.84 -2.94 11.21
C TRP A 48 -4.42 -4.04 10.24
N ILE A 49 -4.07 -5.23 10.74
CA ILE A 49 -3.71 -6.39 9.92
C ILE A 49 -4.86 -6.80 9.00
N ILE A 50 -6.08 -6.83 9.54
CA ILE A 50 -7.25 -7.19 8.75
C ILE A 50 -7.40 -6.23 7.57
N LEU A 51 -7.32 -4.93 7.81
CA LEU A 51 -7.51 -3.91 6.77
C LEU A 51 -6.35 -3.85 5.77
N MET A 52 -5.10 -3.98 6.23
CA MET A 52 -3.91 -3.81 5.37
C MET A 52 -3.48 -5.09 4.66
N ILE A 53 -3.85 -6.27 5.16
CA ILE A 53 -3.37 -7.56 4.65
C ILE A 53 -4.52 -8.47 4.24
N VAL A 54 -5.48 -8.71 5.13
CA VAL A 54 -6.54 -9.71 4.89
C VAL A 54 -7.54 -9.22 3.84
N VAL A 55 -8.05 -8.00 3.98
CA VAL A 55 -9.00 -7.39 3.05
C VAL A 55 -8.44 -7.32 1.62
N PRO A 56 -7.21 -6.82 1.38
CA PRO A 56 -6.62 -6.83 0.05
C PRO A 56 -6.50 -8.21 -0.57
N LYS A 57 -6.15 -9.25 0.21
CA LYS A 57 -6.08 -10.63 -0.28
C LYS A 57 -7.45 -11.17 -0.69
N ILE A 58 -8.47 -10.95 0.14
CA ILE A 58 -9.84 -11.38 -0.17
C ILE A 58 -10.33 -10.69 -1.45
N LEU A 59 -10.10 -9.38 -1.57
CA LEU A 59 -10.45 -8.62 -2.78
C LEU A 59 -9.72 -9.13 -4.02
N SER A 60 -8.43 -9.46 -3.92
CA SER A 60 -7.68 -10.07 -5.03
C SER A 60 -8.24 -11.44 -5.43
N MET A 61 -8.70 -12.25 -4.46
CA MET A 61 -9.33 -13.55 -4.74
C MET A 61 -10.68 -13.38 -5.45
N LEU A 62 -11.51 -12.45 -4.99
CA LEU A 62 -12.79 -12.11 -5.62
C LEU A 62 -12.58 -11.48 -7.01
N GLY A 63 -11.50 -10.70 -7.16
CA GLY A 63 -11.08 -10.07 -8.41
C GLY A 63 -10.87 -11.07 -9.55
N ARG A 64 -10.48 -12.32 -9.25
CA ARG A 64 -10.33 -13.39 -10.25
C ARG A 64 -11.63 -13.72 -10.98
N LYS A 65 -12.78 -13.47 -10.36
CA LYS A 65 -14.11 -13.70 -10.96
C LYS A 65 -14.79 -12.40 -11.39
N ILE A 66 -14.51 -11.29 -10.71
CA ILE A 66 -15.21 -10.02 -10.90
C ILE A 66 -14.19 -8.90 -11.09
N VAL A 67 -14.15 -8.34 -12.30
CA VAL A 67 -13.17 -7.32 -12.71
C VAL A 67 -13.19 -6.07 -11.81
N ALA A 68 -14.34 -5.70 -11.26
CA ALA A 68 -14.44 -4.54 -10.36
C ALA A 68 -13.61 -4.73 -9.07
N PHE A 69 -13.66 -5.92 -8.46
CA PHE A 69 -12.88 -6.20 -7.26
C PHE A 69 -11.39 -6.28 -7.55
N ASP A 70 -11.00 -6.74 -8.73
CA ASP A 70 -9.61 -6.75 -9.16
C ASP A 70 -9.04 -5.33 -9.26
N LYS A 71 -9.79 -4.40 -9.86
CA LYS A 71 -9.39 -2.98 -9.92
C LYS A 71 -9.19 -2.38 -8.54
N ILE A 72 -10.12 -2.62 -7.60
CA ILE A 72 -10.02 -2.12 -6.23
C ILE A 72 -8.83 -2.76 -5.51
N ALA A 73 -8.68 -4.08 -5.63
CA ALA A 73 -7.58 -4.83 -5.04
C ALA A 73 -6.23 -4.31 -5.55
N SER A 74 -6.12 -3.99 -6.84
CA SER A 74 -4.89 -3.47 -7.45
C SER A 74 -4.48 -2.10 -6.90
N CYS A 75 -5.39 -1.38 -6.25
CA CYS A 75 -5.15 -0.08 -5.62
C CYS A 75 -4.84 -0.22 -4.12
N MET A 76 -4.79 -1.43 -3.56
CA MET A 76 -4.42 -1.63 -2.16
C MET A 76 -2.91 -1.59 -1.98
N PRO A 77 -2.38 -0.92 -0.93
CA PRO A 77 -0.94 -0.74 -0.73
C PRO A 77 -0.13 -2.05 -0.80
N ILE A 78 -0.58 -3.11 -0.12
CA ILE A 78 0.12 -4.40 -0.10
C ILE A 78 0.15 -5.10 -1.47
N ASN A 79 -0.88 -4.88 -2.29
CA ASN A 79 -0.97 -5.48 -3.62
C ASN A 79 -0.07 -4.74 -4.61
N ILE A 80 0.00 -3.42 -4.51
CA ILE A 80 0.96 -2.62 -5.28
C ILE A 80 2.39 -3.03 -4.90
N MET A 81 2.66 -3.20 -3.60
CA MET A 81 3.94 -3.66 -3.06
C MET A 81 4.31 -5.09 -3.45
N SER A 82 3.35 -5.95 -3.80
CA SER A 82 3.62 -7.34 -4.18
C SER A 82 3.58 -7.57 -5.68
N THR A 83 3.46 -6.51 -6.48
CA THR A 83 3.51 -6.63 -7.95
C THR A 83 4.98 -6.68 -8.40
N TYR A 84 5.34 -7.74 -9.12
CA TYR A 84 6.63 -7.90 -9.76
C TYR A 84 6.43 -8.42 -11.18
N THR A 85 7.28 -7.98 -12.10
CA THR A 85 7.24 -8.39 -13.51
C THR A 85 8.44 -9.28 -13.82
N TYR A 86 8.17 -10.50 -14.31
CA TYR A 86 9.20 -11.34 -14.92
C TYR A 86 9.31 -11.02 -16.41
N HIS A 87 10.49 -10.62 -16.87
CA HIS A 87 10.78 -10.64 -18.29
C HIS A 87 11.29 -12.05 -18.67
N LYS A 88 10.65 -12.70 -19.64
CA LYS A 88 11.11 -14.00 -20.16
C LYS A 88 12.53 -13.82 -20.72
N GLY A 89 13.53 -14.38 -20.05
CA GLY A 89 14.93 -14.38 -20.50
C GLY A 89 15.90 -13.52 -19.68
N SER A 90 15.43 -12.74 -18.69
CA SER A 90 16.32 -12.00 -17.78
C SER A 90 16.35 -12.66 -16.39
N VAL A 91 17.55 -12.88 -15.84
CA VAL A 91 17.76 -13.39 -14.46
C VAL A 91 17.35 -12.35 -13.39
N SER A 92 17.13 -11.10 -13.79
CA SER A 92 16.74 -10.01 -12.90
C SER A 92 15.21 -9.88 -12.73
N VAL A 93 14.73 -9.96 -11.49
CA VAL A 93 13.36 -9.58 -11.12
C VAL A 93 13.24 -8.06 -11.19
N PHE A 94 12.41 -7.54 -12.10
CA PHE A 94 12.07 -6.14 -12.10
C PHE A 94 10.87 -5.90 -11.20
N MET A 95 11.10 -5.21 -10.08
CA MET A 95 10.02 -4.72 -9.24
C MET A 95 9.13 -3.76 -10.05
N SER A 96 7.81 -3.88 -9.90
CA SER A 96 6.87 -3.19 -10.79
C SER A 96 6.89 -1.67 -10.65
N TRP A 97 7.37 -1.10 -9.55
CA TRP A 97 7.60 0.34 -9.39
C TRP A 97 8.79 0.90 -10.19
N ASN A 98 9.55 0.05 -10.88
CA ASN A 98 10.44 0.53 -11.94
C ASN A 98 9.66 0.95 -13.20
N ASN A 99 8.41 0.50 -13.35
CA ASN A 99 7.50 1.05 -14.34
C ASN A 99 6.97 2.41 -13.83
N GLN A 100 7.00 3.42 -14.71
CA GLN A 100 6.51 4.76 -14.41
C GLN A 100 5.02 4.76 -14.01
N ASP A 101 4.20 3.91 -14.64
CA ASP A 101 2.76 3.86 -14.35
C ASP A 101 2.48 3.40 -12.92
N VAL A 102 3.16 2.33 -12.48
CA VAL A 102 3.01 1.79 -11.12
C VAL A 102 3.61 2.76 -10.11
N PHE A 103 4.71 3.41 -10.45
CA PHE A 103 5.33 4.44 -9.60
C PHE A 103 4.35 5.59 -9.33
N ILE A 104 3.72 6.15 -10.37
CA ILE A 104 2.71 7.21 -10.23
C ILE A 104 1.50 6.70 -9.43
N LYS A 105 1.08 5.45 -9.68
CA LYS A 105 -0.01 4.81 -8.95
C LYS A 105 0.26 4.75 -7.44
N CYS A 106 1.50 4.48 -7.00
CA CYS A 106 1.87 4.50 -5.58
C CYS A 106 1.57 5.85 -4.92
N PHE A 107 1.89 6.96 -5.60
CA PHE A 107 1.62 8.31 -5.09
C PHE A 107 0.13 8.62 -5.05
N ILE A 108 -0.59 8.32 -6.12
CA ILE A 108 -2.04 8.54 -6.20
C ILE A 108 -2.75 7.77 -5.08
N VAL A 109 -2.45 6.49 -4.94
CA VAL A 109 -3.05 5.63 -3.91
C VAL A 109 -2.64 6.08 -2.51
N GLY A 110 -1.37 6.46 -2.31
CA GLY A 110 -0.91 6.96 -1.02
C GLY A 110 -1.65 8.23 -0.59
N ILE A 111 -1.71 9.24 -1.47
CA ILE A 111 -2.37 10.51 -1.19
C ILE A 111 -3.87 10.31 -0.95
N ILE A 112 -4.56 9.59 -1.86
CA ILE A 112 -6.01 9.35 -1.75
C ILE A 112 -6.31 8.51 -0.51
N GLY A 113 -5.54 7.45 -0.27
CA GLY A 113 -5.70 6.58 0.90
C GLY A 113 -5.51 7.35 2.21
N THR A 114 -4.47 8.19 2.28
CA THR A 114 -4.23 9.08 3.41
C THR A 114 -5.42 9.99 3.68
N ILE A 115 -5.95 10.67 2.65
CA ILE A 115 -7.11 11.56 2.80
C ILE A 115 -8.34 10.79 3.29
N ILE A 116 -8.62 9.62 2.71
CA ILE A 116 -9.77 8.78 3.06
C ILE A 116 -9.67 8.31 4.51
N PHE A 117 -8.54 7.72 4.93
CA PHE A 117 -8.41 7.22 6.30
C PHE A 117 -8.36 8.34 7.33
N TYR A 118 -7.71 9.46 7.02
CA TYR A 118 -7.69 10.62 7.91
C TYR A 118 -9.09 11.19 8.14
N THR A 119 -9.87 11.41 7.07
CA THR A 119 -11.25 11.91 7.17
C THR A 119 -12.17 10.93 7.88
N LEU A 120 -12.07 9.63 7.59
CA LEU A 120 -12.81 8.58 8.31
C LEU A 120 -12.45 8.58 9.80
N GLY A 121 -11.15 8.68 10.13
CA GLY A 121 -10.67 8.76 11.51
C GLY A 121 -11.26 9.96 12.26
N LEU A 122 -11.26 11.14 11.64
CA LEU A 122 -11.85 12.35 12.23
C LEU A 122 -13.36 12.22 12.48
N VAL A 123 -14.10 11.65 11.51
CA VAL A 123 -15.56 11.47 11.64
C VAL A 123 -15.89 10.46 12.74
N LEU A 124 -15.13 9.37 12.83
CA LEU A 124 -15.32 8.35 13.87
C LEU A 124 -14.94 8.89 15.25
N PHE A 125 -13.86 9.67 15.34
CA PHE A 125 -13.46 10.34 16.57
C PHE A 125 -14.54 11.30 17.08
N LYS A 126 -15.05 12.19 16.21
CA LYS A 126 -16.11 13.14 16.58
C LYS A 126 -17.38 12.47 17.12
N LYS A 127 -17.71 11.26 16.67
CA LYS A 127 -18.85 10.49 17.20
C LYS A 127 -18.62 9.94 18.61
N ARG A 128 -17.37 9.78 19.04
CA ARG A 128 -17.02 9.25 20.36
C ARG A 128 -17.10 10.32 21.45
N ASP A 129 -16.72 11.56 21.13
CA ASP A 129 -16.77 12.70 22.08
C ASP A 129 -18.18 13.25 22.34
N ILE A 130 -19.20 12.81 21.58
CA ILE A 130 -20.62 13.21 21.79
C ILE A 130 -21.34 12.19 22.71
N LYS A 131 -20.60 11.42 23.53
CA LYS A 131 -21.17 10.53 24.55
C LYS A 131 -20.89 11.05 25.95
#